data_AF-A0A933IY17-F1
#
_entry.id   AF-A0A933IY17-F1
#
_cell.length_a   1.000
_cell.length_b   1.000
_cell.length_c   1.000
_cell.angle_alpha   90.00
_cell.angle_beta   90.00
_cell.angle_gamma   90.00
#
_symmetry.space_group_name_H-M   'P 1'
#
loop_
_entity.id
_entity.type
_entity.pdbx_description
1 polymer ?
#
loop_
_entity_poly.entity_id
_entity_poly.type
_entity_poly.pdbx_seq_one_letter_code
_entity_poly.pdbx_strand_id
1 'polypeptide(L)'
;MGNRMGRRNQSHIARLDQTISKLKESYEGTPLIEVGHRLKDFLEETKAAIEAGSAQASQAKKAIDYVDSLIQILPSTFGDRFDLDAFLIQSVAKEWSTGTVRLPNTIIPNYGRQWGHNSVNMPSESLIEANAIDIIVFQGDNNLDDIDLLSYPWLCHELAHALLTRHGKKFGNDFTAELSKEVNRLHLRSLADRGATKDRAKKLVNNILNLWLPDPKEKNWTFELASDLIALWTCGPSFLSAFHDAVNRDGVDPYKISKGHPPYVVRARALVTASREVGWTSEYLQPLEMTMSKWEHLKKSNANELAAYAASDIVRSCLSCSIAACRKLELPLYDSAGIKRTRETLAKGESPKIGTDLLTAAWALFNDQKDQYDTWERRTIQTLINDFKE
;
A
#
# COMPACT_ATOMS: atom_id res chain seq x y z
N MET A 1 39.48 -7.88 38.85
CA MET A 1 39.95 -6.74 38.04
C MET A 1 38.72 -5.95 37.61
N GLY A 2 38.53 -4.73 38.13
CA GLY A 2 37.37 -3.91 37.80
C GLY A 2 37.53 -3.33 36.39
N ASN A 3 36.68 -3.75 35.46
CA ASN A 3 36.66 -3.25 34.11
C ASN A 3 36.20 -1.77 34.16
N ARG A 4 37.12 -0.81 34.11
CA ARG A 4 36.79 0.62 34.07
C ARG A 4 36.11 0.90 32.73
N MET A 5 34.79 0.83 32.74
CA MET A 5 33.95 1.20 31.61
C MET A 5 34.31 2.63 31.17
N GLY A 6 34.74 2.80 29.92
CA GLY A 6 35.19 4.11 29.43
C GLY A 6 34.04 5.13 29.48
N ARG A 7 34.34 6.41 29.79
CA ARG A 7 33.37 7.52 29.84
C ARG A 7 32.44 7.61 28.62
N ARG A 8 32.93 7.22 27.43
CA ARG A 8 32.12 7.15 26.20
C ARG A 8 30.98 6.13 26.32
N ASN A 9 31.25 4.94 26.86
CA ASN A 9 30.23 3.90 27.02
C ASN A 9 29.15 4.32 28.02
N GLN A 10 29.51 5.03 29.09
CA GLN A 10 28.54 5.56 30.06
C GLN A 10 27.55 6.54 29.43
N SER A 11 28.01 7.44 28.56
CA SER A 11 27.12 8.37 27.84
C SER A 11 26.15 7.66 26.90
N HIS A 12 26.58 6.58 26.25
CA HIS A 12 25.71 5.79 25.37
C HIS A 12 24.68 4.96 26.15
N ILE A 13 25.06 4.39 27.29
CA ILE A 13 24.15 3.68 28.19
C ILE A 13 23.07 4.64 28.71
N ALA A 14 23.44 5.84 29.14
CA ALA A 14 22.45 6.84 29.59
C ALA A 14 21.44 7.21 28.50
N ARG A 15 21.88 7.27 27.22
CA ARG A 15 20.96 7.51 26.09
C ARG A 15 20.06 6.31 25.81
N LEU A 16 20.56 5.07 25.94
CA LEU A 16 19.72 3.88 25.83
C LEU A 16 18.61 3.90 26.90
N ASP A 17 18.96 4.22 28.15
CA ASP A 17 17.99 4.32 29.25
C ASP A 17 16.92 5.39 28.99
N GLN A 18 17.31 6.53 28.42
CA GLN A 18 16.38 7.58 28.01
C GLN A 18 15.42 7.09 26.92
N THR A 19 15.93 6.43 25.87
CA THR A 19 15.09 5.89 24.79
C THR A 19 14.16 4.78 25.29
N ILE A 20 14.63 3.90 26.18
CA ILE A 20 13.79 2.88 26.83
C ILE A 20 12.66 3.52 27.64
N SER A 21 12.96 4.55 28.43
CA SER A 21 11.95 5.27 29.21
C SER A 21 10.91 5.92 28.30
N LYS A 22 11.36 6.55 27.21
CA LYS A 22 10.48 7.14 26.19
C LYS A 22 9.57 6.10 25.52
N LEU A 23 10.07 4.91 25.19
CA LEU A 23 9.25 3.82 24.64
C LEU A 23 8.15 3.41 25.61
N LYS A 24 8.49 3.26 26.89
CA LYS A 24 7.52 2.94 27.93
C LYS A 24 6.44 4.02 28.01
N GLU A 25 6.84 5.28 28.13
CA GLU A 25 5.89 6.41 28.18
C GLU A 25 5.00 6.51 26.92
N SER A 26 5.52 6.14 25.75
CA SER A 26 4.79 6.29 24.48
C SER A 26 3.79 5.17 24.21
N TYR A 27 4.05 3.94 24.70
CA TYR A 27 3.29 2.74 24.31
C TYR A 27 2.65 1.97 25.45
N GLU A 28 3.02 2.23 26.71
CA GLU A 28 2.36 1.60 27.86
C GLU A 28 0.87 2.01 27.91
N GLY A 29 -0.01 1.01 27.97
CA GLY A 29 -1.47 1.22 27.94
C GLY A 29 -2.05 1.54 26.56
N THR A 30 -1.25 1.46 25.48
CA THR A 30 -1.71 1.66 24.10
C THR A 30 -1.94 0.33 23.38
N PRO A 31 -2.69 0.31 22.25
CA PRO A 31 -2.81 -0.87 21.40
C PRO A 31 -1.47 -1.40 20.84
N LEU A 32 -0.40 -0.60 20.87
CA LEU A 32 0.92 -0.97 20.38
C LEU A 32 1.90 -1.40 21.48
N ILE A 33 1.40 -1.76 22.67
CA ILE A 33 2.23 -2.17 23.81
C ILE A 33 3.22 -3.30 23.45
N GLU A 34 2.80 -4.30 22.66
CA GLU A 34 3.67 -5.40 22.22
C GLU A 34 4.81 -4.95 21.29
N VAL A 35 4.55 -3.93 20.46
CA VAL A 35 5.59 -3.29 19.64
C VAL A 35 6.57 -2.55 20.55
N GLY A 36 6.05 -1.80 21.53
CA GLY A 36 6.85 -1.11 22.54
C GLY A 36 7.74 -2.06 23.35
N HIS A 37 7.22 -3.20 23.80
CA HIS A 37 7.97 -4.25 24.50
C HIS A 37 9.11 -4.80 23.64
N ARG A 38 8.85 -5.17 22.38
CA ARG A 38 9.90 -5.68 21.49
C ARG A 38 11.03 -4.69 21.24
N LEU A 39 10.70 -3.40 21.05
CA LEU A 39 11.71 -2.36 20.88
C LEU A 39 12.51 -2.12 22.16
N LYS A 40 11.83 -2.20 23.32
CA LYS A 40 12.47 -2.09 24.62
C LYS A 40 13.45 -3.25 24.85
N ASP A 41 13.02 -4.49 24.64
CA ASP A 41 13.84 -5.69 24.83
C ASP A 41 15.11 -5.62 23.96
N PHE A 42 14.96 -5.23 22.69
CA PHE A 42 16.09 -5.00 21.78
C PHE A 42 17.11 -3.96 22.31
N LEU A 43 16.64 -2.87 22.92
CA LEU A 43 17.52 -1.87 23.51
C LEU A 43 18.16 -2.36 24.82
N GLU A 44 17.43 -3.11 25.64
CA GLU A 44 17.93 -3.72 26.88
C GLU A 44 19.02 -4.76 26.60
N GLU A 45 18.84 -5.60 25.58
CA GLU A 45 19.87 -6.54 25.11
C GLU A 45 21.12 -5.80 24.59
N THR A 46 20.91 -4.76 23.78
CA THR A 46 22.02 -3.92 23.28
C THR A 46 22.78 -3.27 24.44
N LYS A 47 22.07 -2.78 25.47
CA LYS A 47 22.67 -2.24 26.68
C LYS A 47 23.48 -3.29 27.42
N ALA A 48 22.91 -4.47 27.68
CA ALA A 48 23.58 -5.56 28.38
C ALA A 48 24.86 -6.01 27.66
N ALA A 49 24.83 -6.08 26.33
CA ALA A 49 26.02 -6.42 25.52
C ALA A 49 27.14 -5.37 25.65
N ILE A 50 26.79 -4.08 25.74
CA ILE A 50 27.78 -3.01 25.93
C ILE A 50 28.37 -3.05 27.35
N GLU A 51 27.54 -3.30 28.37
CA GLU A 51 27.98 -3.43 29.76
C GLU A 51 28.89 -4.64 29.96
N ALA A 52 28.59 -5.76 29.28
CA ALA A 52 29.42 -6.95 29.25
C ALA A 52 30.72 -6.78 28.42
N GLY A 53 30.84 -5.70 27.65
CA GLY A 53 31.97 -5.44 26.75
C GLY A 53 31.97 -6.30 25.49
N SER A 54 30.87 -6.99 25.18
CA SER A 54 30.70 -7.79 23.95
C SER A 54 30.20 -6.94 22.76
N ALA A 55 29.74 -5.71 23.01
CA ALA A 55 29.33 -4.75 21.99
C ALA A 55 30.05 -3.40 22.10
N GLN A 56 30.19 -2.71 20.97
CA GLN A 56 30.81 -1.39 20.88
C GLN A 56 29.79 -0.25 21.02
N ALA A 57 30.24 0.92 21.47
CA ALA A 57 29.44 2.15 21.55
C ALA A 57 28.75 2.55 20.22
N SER A 58 29.36 2.21 19.08
CA SER A 58 28.78 2.44 17.75
C SER A 58 27.50 1.62 17.53
N GLN A 59 27.36 0.46 18.15
CA GLN A 59 26.14 -0.37 18.09
C GLN A 59 25.01 0.26 18.92
N ALA A 60 25.30 0.81 20.11
CA ALA A 60 24.32 1.60 20.88
C ALA A 60 23.73 2.73 20.04
N LYS A 61 24.61 3.52 19.39
CA LYS A 61 24.15 4.63 18.55
C LYS A 61 23.25 4.14 17.42
N LYS A 62 23.63 3.06 16.71
CA LYS A 62 22.80 2.49 15.63
C LYS A 62 21.46 1.99 16.13
N ALA A 63 21.42 1.33 17.29
CA ALA A 63 20.18 0.83 17.90
C ALA A 63 19.25 1.98 18.29
N ILE A 64 19.78 3.03 18.92
CA ILE A 64 19.03 4.25 19.27
C ILE A 64 18.50 4.93 18.01
N ASP A 65 19.38 5.22 17.02
CA ASP A 65 18.99 5.92 15.79
C ASP A 65 17.91 5.12 15.02
N TYR A 66 18.01 3.79 15.04
CA TYR A 66 17.01 2.89 14.47
C TYR A 66 15.67 2.97 15.22
N VAL A 67 15.66 2.78 16.54
CA VAL A 67 14.41 2.85 17.34
C VAL A 67 13.78 4.25 17.26
N ASP A 68 14.57 5.32 17.32
CA ASP A 68 14.06 6.68 17.16
C ASP A 68 13.39 6.88 15.79
N SER A 69 13.96 6.30 14.72
CA SER A 69 13.33 6.33 13.39
C SER A 69 12.02 5.54 13.34
N LEU A 70 11.91 4.43 14.08
CA LEU A 70 10.68 3.65 14.16
C LEU A 70 9.57 4.41 14.89
N ILE A 71 9.90 5.02 16.04
CA ILE A 71 8.95 5.82 16.82
C ILE A 71 8.37 6.96 15.98
N GLN A 72 9.16 7.55 15.08
CA GLN A 72 8.69 8.63 14.19
C GLN A 72 7.69 8.18 13.12
N ILE A 73 7.68 6.88 12.76
CA ILE A 73 6.81 6.33 11.71
C ILE A 73 5.59 5.62 12.31
N LEU A 74 5.69 5.15 13.56
CA LEU A 74 4.57 4.57 14.28
C LEU A 74 3.58 5.66 14.74
N PRO A 75 2.29 5.33 14.84
CA PRO A 75 1.29 6.27 15.33
C PRO A 75 1.56 6.65 16.78
N SER A 76 1.30 7.92 17.11
CA SER A 76 1.44 8.49 18.45
C SER A 76 0.10 8.84 19.11
N THR A 77 -1.01 8.54 18.44
CA THR A 77 -2.37 8.85 18.90
C THR A 77 -3.27 7.64 18.69
N PHE A 78 -4.08 7.28 19.69
CA PHE A 78 -4.94 6.11 19.70
C PHE A 78 -6.34 6.53 20.17
N GLY A 79 -7.24 6.77 19.22
CA GLY A 79 -8.61 7.22 19.50
C GLY A 79 -9.62 6.41 18.70
N ASP A 80 -10.90 6.77 18.75
CA ASP A 80 -11.98 5.98 18.11
C ASP A 80 -11.73 5.72 16.61
N ARG A 81 -11.13 6.68 15.87
CA ARG A 81 -10.75 6.46 14.47
C ARG A 81 -9.64 5.41 14.31
N PHE A 82 -8.64 5.40 15.18
CA PHE A 82 -7.59 4.36 15.20
C PHE A 82 -8.17 2.97 15.33
N ASP A 83 -9.09 2.77 16.27
CA ASP A 83 -9.71 1.47 16.50
C ASP A 83 -10.58 1.04 15.32
N LEU A 84 -11.37 1.97 14.75
CA LEU A 84 -12.16 1.72 13.54
C LEU A 84 -11.29 1.32 12.35
N ASP A 85 -10.23 2.09 12.05
CA ASP A 85 -9.34 1.83 10.92
C ASP A 85 -8.58 0.51 11.12
N ALA A 86 -8.12 0.22 12.34
CA ALA A 86 -7.47 -1.05 12.68
C ALA A 86 -8.42 -2.23 12.47
N PHE A 87 -9.67 -2.10 12.89
CA PHE A 87 -10.66 -3.16 12.75
C PHE A 87 -11.08 -3.36 11.28
N LEU A 88 -11.18 -2.29 10.49
CA LEU A 88 -11.43 -2.38 9.07
C LEU A 88 -10.26 -3.04 8.32
N ILE A 89 -9.02 -2.66 8.63
CA ILE A 89 -7.81 -3.32 8.12
C ILE A 89 -7.88 -4.82 8.39
N GLN A 90 -8.15 -5.22 9.64
CA GLN A 90 -8.24 -6.63 10.02
C GLN A 90 -9.37 -7.34 9.29
N SER A 91 -10.51 -6.68 9.09
CA SER A 91 -11.67 -7.26 8.39
C SER A 91 -11.34 -7.56 6.93
N VAL A 92 -10.77 -6.60 6.19
CA VAL A 92 -10.33 -6.81 4.81
C VAL A 92 -9.20 -7.85 4.76
N ALA A 93 -8.23 -7.77 5.66
CA ALA A 93 -7.12 -8.70 5.70
C ALA A 93 -7.57 -10.15 5.97
N LYS A 94 -8.60 -10.33 6.82
CA LYS A 94 -9.23 -11.62 7.09
C LYS A 94 -9.99 -12.15 5.89
N GLU A 95 -10.70 -11.29 5.15
CA GLU A 95 -11.37 -11.65 3.90
C GLU A 95 -10.40 -12.16 2.83
N TRP A 96 -9.20 -11.57 2.76
CA TRP A 96 -8.15 -11.99 1.82
C TRP A 96 -7.34 -13.20 2.32
N SER A 97 -7.36 -13.46 3.62
CA SER A 97 -6.61 -14.56 4.23
C SER A 97 -7.38 -15.88 4.14
N THR A 98 -7.71 -16.30 2.92
CA THR A 98 -8.32 -17.59 2.60
C THR A 98 -7.25 -18.61 2.19
N GLY A 99 -7.47 -19.89 2.52
CA GLY A 99 -6.59 -20.99 2.13
C GLY A 99 -5.14 -20.84 2.62
N THR A 100 -4.20 -20.74 1.66
CA THR A 100 -2.75 -20.64 1.93
C THR A 100 -2.25 -19.20 2.08
N VAL A 101 -3.11 -18.21 1.83
CA VAL A 101 -2.75 -16.79 1.94
C VAL A 101 -2.97 -16.33 3.37
N ARG A 102 -1.93 -15.69 3.91
CA ARG A 102 -1.96 -15.02 5.22
C ARG A 102 -1.31 -13.67 5.08
N LEU A 103 -2.10 -12.61 5.29
CA LEU A 103 -1.58 -11.27 5.50
C LEU A 103 -0.91 -11.16 6.88
N PRO A 104 -0.07 -10.13 7.11
CA PRO A 104 0.47 -9.83 8.43
C PRO A 104 -0.62 -9.76 9.48
N ASN A 105 -0.36 -10.36 10.64
CA ASN A 105 -1.19 -10.13 11.83
C ASN A 105 -0.99 -8.72 12.41
N THR A 106 0.09 -8.04 12.01
CA THR A 106 0.45 -6.72 12.53
C THR A 106 0.48 -5.71 11.38
N ILE A 107 -0.72 -5.24 11.03
CA ILE A 107 -0.93 -4.10 10.13
C ILE A 107 -1.53 -2.97 10.97
N ILE A 108 -0.86 -1.82 11.02
CA ILE A 108 -1.16 -0.73 11.95
C ILE A 108 -1.63 0.49 11.15
N PRO A 109 -2.75 1.14 11.52
CA PRO A 109 -3.11 2.43 10.94
C PRO A 109 -2.19 3.54 11.43
N ASN A 110 -1.85 4.45 10.54
CA ASN A 110 -1.25 5.74 10.86
C ASN A 110 -1.92 6.83 9.99
N TYR A 111 -1.63 8.10 10.25
CA TYR A 111 -2.34 9.24 9.69
C TYR A 111 -1.39 10.20 9.00
N GLY A 112 -1.81 10.75 7.85
CA GLY A 112 -0.99 11.64 7.06
C GLY A 112 -1.75 12.34 5.94
N ARG A 113 -1.01 13.07 5.11
CA ARG A 113 -1.61 13.89 4.04
C ARG A 113 -2.15 13.08 2.85
N GLN A 114 -1.70 11.84 2.70
CA GLN A 114 -2.02 10.98 1.58
C GLN A 114 -2.01 9.52 2.01
N TRP A 115 -2.76 8.69 1.29
CA TRP A 115 -2.71 7.25 1.41
C TRP A 115 -1.29 6.73 1.17
N GLY A 116 -0.89 5.69 1.90
CA GLY A 116 0.37 5.02 1.63
C GLY A 116 0.66 3.83 2.52
N HIS A 117 1.49 2.93 2.02
CA HIS A 117 2.01 1.79 2.75
C HIS A 117 3.49 1.97 3.09
N ASN A 118 3.87 1.55 4.29
CA ASN A 118 5.26 1.37 4.72
C ASN A 118 5.41 -0.01 5.38
N SER A 119 6.44 -0.77 4.98
CA SER A 119 6.81 -1.99 5.68
C SER A 119 8.09 -1.74 6.47
N VAL A 120 8.06 -2.09 7.75
CA VAL A 120 9.11 -1.76 8.68
C VAL A 120 9.57 -3.03 9.38
N ASN A 121 10.82 -3.41 9.16
CA ASN A 121 11.41 -4.54 9.86
C ASN A 121 11.49 -4.22 11.35
N MET A 122 11.05 -5.14 12.20
CA MET A 122 11.31 -5.11 13.64
C MET A 122 12.65 -5.76 13.96
N PRO A 123 13.32 -5.33 15.03
CA PRO A 123 14.48 -6.08 15.52
C PRO A 123 14.04 -7.52 15.88
N SER A 124 14.82 -8.50 15.45
CA SER A 124 14.63 -9.92 15.75
C SER A 124 15.95 -10.58 16.09
N GLU A 125 15.92 -11.55 17.01
CA GLU A 125 17.10 -12.38 17.37
C GLU A 125 17.56 -13.26 16.20
N SER A 126 16.65 -13.59 15.27
CA SER A 126 16.89 -14.43 14.10
C SER A 126 16.85 -13.62 12.81
N LEU A 127 17.94 -13.65 12.02
CA LEU A 127 17.99 -13.12 10.64
C LEU A 127 17.02 -13.83 9.68
N ILE A 128 16.48 -14.99 10.08
CA ILE A 128 15.57 -15.82 9.28
C ILE A 128 14.10 -15.40 9.51
N GLU A 129 13.79 -14.78 10.65
CA GLU A 129 12.45 -14.35 11.07
C GLU A 129 12.40 -12.84 11.30
N ALA A 130 12.87 -12.05 10.34
CA ALA A 130 12.65 -10.60 10.38
C ALA A 130 11.14 -10.33 10.37
N ASN A 131 10.57 -10.07 11.54
CA ASN A 131 9.16 -9.74 11.70
C ASN A 131 8.96 -8.32 11.18
N ALA A 132 8.38 -8.17 9.99
CA ALA A 132 7.96 -6.85 9.51
C ALA A 132 6.58 -6.48 10.07
N ILE A 133 6.44 -5.22 10.46
CA ILE A 133 5.17 -4.56 10.71
C ILE A 133 4.82 -3.76 9.47
N ASP A 134 3.58 -3.89 9.01
CA ASP A 134 3.07 -3.09 7.91
C ASP A 134 2.25 -1.91 8.48
N ILE A 135 2.46 -0.73 7.93
CA ILE A 135 1.80 0.50 8.35
C ILE A 135 1.02 1.04 7.17
N ILE A 136 -0.28 1.24 7.36
CA ILE A 136 -1.16 1.87 6.37
C ILE A 136 -1.45 3.28 6.84
N VAL A 137 -1.01 4.25 6.05
CA VAL A 137 -1.24 5.67 6.25
C VAL A 137 -2.58 6.02 5.62
N PHE A 138 -3.54 6.39 6.46
CA PHE A 138 -4.83 6.95 6.08
C PHE A 138 -4.70 8.46 5.84
N GLN A 139 -5.50 8.99 4.93
CA GLN A 139 -5.56 10.43 4.69
C GLN A 139 -6.31 11.13 5.85
N GLY A 140 -5.78 12.26 6.33
CA GLY A 140 -6.34 13.06 7.42
C GLY A 140 -5.61 12.85 8.75
N ASP A 141 -6.19 13.36 9.84
CA ASP A 141 -5.71 13.18 11.21
C ASP A 141 -6.53 12.10 11.95
N ASN A 142 -6.11 11.71 13.15
CA ASN A 142 -6.84 10.74 13.99
C ASN A 142 -8.12 11.36 14.62
N ASN A 143 -9.06 11.79 13.77
CA ASN A 143 -10.37 12.33 14.13
C ASN A 143 -11.46 11.70 13.26
N LEU A 144 -12.61 11.39 13.84
CA LEU A 144 -13.76 10.83 13.13
C LEU A 144 -14.31 11.75 12.03
N ASP A 145 -14.20 13.07 12.22
CA ASP A 145 -14.67 14.05 11.22
C ASP A 145 -13.86 14.01 9.91
N ASP A 146 -12.66 13.44 9.93
CA ASP A 146 -11.78 13.31 8.77
C ASP A 146 -12.01 11.99 7.99
N ILE A 147 -12.97 11.16 8.40
CA ILE A 147 -13.31 9.92 7.70
C ILE A 147 -14.10 10.26 6.43
N ASP A 148 -13.68 9.65 5.32
CA ASP A 148 -14.39 9.66 4.03
C ASP A 148 -14.35 8.23 3.47
N LEU A 149 -15.43 7.46 3.67
CA LEU A 149 -15.51 6.07 3.21
C LEU A 149 -15.44 5.94 1.69
N LEU A 150 -15.69 6.99 0.90
CA LEU A 150 -15.50 6.96 -0.56
C LEU A 150 -14.01 6.91 -0.94
N SER A 151 -13.13 7.39 -0.08
CA SER A 151 -11.68 7.31 -0.26
C SER A 151 -11.09 5.97 0.23
N TYR A 152 -11.81 5.24 1.09
CA TYR A 152 -11.31 4.03 1.73
C TYR A 152 -11.08 2.83 0.80
N PRO A 153 -11.56 2.74 -0.46
CA PRO A 153 -11.08 1.72 -1.40
C PRO A 153 -9.56 1.76 -1.62
N TRP A 154 -8.87 2.87 -1.33
CA TRP A 154 -7.40 2.92 -1.29
C TRP A 154 -6.79 2.01 -0.22
N LEU A 155 -7.52 1.65 0.85
CA LEU A 155 -7.10 0.61 1.78
C LEU A 155 -6.81 -0.71 1.06
N CYS A 156 -7.65 -1.10 0.09
CA CYS A 156 -7.42 -2.29 -0.72
C CYS A 156 -6.10 -2.18 -1.50
N HIS A 157 -5.77 -1.00 -2.04
CA HIS A 157 -4.48 -0.75 -2.71
C HIS A 157 -3.29 -0.88 -1.76
N GLU A 158 -3.37 -0.27 -0.57
CA GLU A 158 -2.27 -0.33 0.40
C GLU A 158 -2.07 -1.73 1.01
N LEU A 159 -3.16 -2.48 1.22
CA LEU A 159 -3.08 -3.89 1.62
C LEU A 159 -2.49 -4.77 0.53
N ALA A 160 -2.71 -4.44 -0.75
CA ALA A 160 -2.11 -5.17 -1.85
C ALA A 160 -0.58 -5.06 -1.85
N HIS A 161 0.00 -3.94 -1.40
CA HIS A 161 1.45 -3.83 -1.20
C HIS A 161 1.98 -4.80 -0.14
N ALA A 162 1.30 -4.91 1.00
CA ALA A 162 1.63 -5.88 2.03
C ALA A 162 1.50 -7.33 1.52
N LEU A 163 0.45 -7.61 0.73
CA LEU A 163 0.23 -8.91 0.11
C LEU A 163 1.36 -9.27 -0.87
N LEU A 164 1.70 -8.37 -1.78
CA LEU A 164 2.70 -8.58 -2.83
C LEU A 164 4.12 -8.68 -2.27
N THR A 165 4.42 -7.99 -1.16
CA THR A 165 5.70 -8.13 -0.46
C THR A 165 5.92 -9.58 0.01
N ARG A 166 4.86 -10.25 0.47
CA ARG A 166 4.94 -11.61 1.04
C ARG A 166 4.74 -12.71 0.01
N HIS A 167 3.71 -12.55 -0.83
CA HIS A 167 3.24 -13.59 -1.75
C HIS A 167 3.51 -13.26 -3.22
N GLY A 168 4.01 -12.05 -3.50
CA GLY A 168 4.24 -11.56 -4.86
C GLY A 168 5.47 -12.15 -5.55
N LYS A 169 6.25 -13.05 -4.92
CA LYS A 169 7.40 -13.70 -5.57
C LYS A 169 7.02 -14.38 -6.89
N LYS A 170 5.90 -15.10 -6.92
CA LYS A 170 5.45 -15.73 -8.17
C LYS A 170 5.03 -14.68 -9.20
N PHE A 171 4.21 -13.70 -8.80
CA PHE A 171 3.82 -12.60 -9.67
C PHE A 171 5.05 -11.91 -10.28
N GLY A 172 6.04 -11.55 -9.45
CA GLY A 172 7.28 -10.93 -9.87
C GLY A 172 8.07 -11.81 -10.83
N ASN A 173 8.18 -13.11 -10.59
CA ASN A 173 8.83 -14.04 -11.50
C ASN A 173 8.11 -14.14 -12.86
N ASP A 174 6.79 -14.33 -12.83
CA ASP A 174 5.96 -14.48 -14.03
C ASP A 174 6.04 -13.19 -14.88
N PHE A 175 5.92 -12.01 -14.25
CA PHE A 175 6.05 -10.75 -14.96
C PHE A 175 7.48 -10.46 -15.43
N THR A 176 8.51 -10.80 -14.65
CA THR A 176 9.91 -10.65 -15.07
C THR A 176 10.19 -11.45 -16.35
N ALA A 177 9.60 -12.63 -16.48
CA ALA A 177 9.72 -13.43 -17.71
C ALA A 177 9.10 -12.71 -18.91
N GLU A 178 7.91 -12.11 -18.78
CA GLU A 178 7.28 -11.34 -19.85
C GLU A 178 8.04 -10.04 -20.18
N LEU A 179 8.46 -9.30 -19.16
CA LEU A 179 9.28 -8.10 -19.32
C LEU A 179 10.60 -8.42 -20.05
N SER A 180 11.22 -9.56 -19.74
CA SER A 180 12.45 -10.00 -20.40
C SER A 180 12.26 -10.27 -21.89
N LYS A 181 11.12 -10.86 -22.30
CA LYS A 181 10.82 -11.06 -23.72
C LYS A 181 10.74 -9.73 -24.45
N GLU A 182 10.09 -8.75 -23.86
CA GLU A 182 9.92 -7.43 -24.46
C GLU A 182 11.24 -6.65 -24.51
N VAL A 183 12.02 -6.66 -23.44
CA VAL A 183 13.36 -6.07 -23.40
C VAL A 183 14.29 -6.71 -24.43
N ASN A 184 14.27 -8.05 -24.57
CA ASN A 184 15.06 -8.75 -25.58
C ASN A 184 14.63 -8.38 -27.00
N ARG A 185 13.32 -8.21 -27.24
CA ARG A 185 12.79 -7.73 -28.53
C ARG A 185 13.31 -6.34 -28.87
N LEU A 186 13.31 -5.42 -27.92
CA LEU A 186 13.88 -4.08 -28.09
C LEU A 186 15.39 -4.13 -28.32
N HIS A 187 16.10 -5.01 -27.59
CA HIS A 187 17.54 -5.20 -27.78
C HIS A 187 17.87 -5.70 -29.19
N LEU A 188 17.18 -6.72 -29.68
CA LEU A 188 17.36 -7.26 -31.03
C LEU A 188 17.12 -6.20 -32.11
N ARG A 189 16.08 -5.38 -31.95
CA ARG A 189 15.82 -4.24 -32.86
C ARG A 189 16.96 -3.22 -32.87
N SER A 190 17.58 -3.00 -31.71
CA SER A 190 18.69 -2.06 -31.57
C SER A 190 20.05 -2.58 -32.08
N LEU A 191 20.18 -3.85 -32.47
CA LEU A 191 21.45 -4.40 -32.97
C LEU A 191 21.92 -3.74 -34.27
N ALA A 192 20.99 -3.26 -35.09
CA ALA A 192 21.29 -2.55 -36.33
C ALA A 192 21.66 -1.07 -36.09
N ASP A 193 21.39 -0.53 -34.89
CA ASP A 193 21.64 0.88 -34.58
C ASP A 193 23.13 1.16 -34.37
N ARG A 194 23.57 2.35 -34.79
CA ARG A 194 24.95 2.83 -34.65
C ARG A 194 25.00 4.21 -33.99
N GLY A 195 26.14 4.53 -33.38
CA GLY A 195 26.40 5.82 -32.74
C GLY A 195 25.32 6.20 -31.71
N ALA A 196 24.88 7.46 -31.74
CA ALA A 196 23.93 8.02 -30.78
C ALA A 196 22.57 7.28 -30.72
N THR A 197 22.13 6.64 -31.80
CA THR A 197 20.87 5.86 -31.82
C THR A 197 20.98 4.63 -30.92
N LYS A 198 22.12 3.93 -30.97
CA LYS A 198 22.39 2.77 -30.11
C LYS A 198 22.41 3.15 -28.63
N ASP A 199 22.99 4.30 -28.30
CA ASP A 199 23.04 4.79 -26.92
C ASP A 199 21.65 5.19 -26.41
N ARG A 200 20.81 5.80 -27.25
CA ARG A 200 19.40 6.08 -26.93
C ARG A 200 18.61 4.80 -26.70
N ALA A 201 18.77 3.79 -27.55
CA ALA A 201 18.09 2.51 -27.40
C ALA A 201 18.49 1.79 -26.10
N LYS A 202 19.78 1.79 -25.75
CA LYS A 202 20.27 1.27 -24.46
C LYS A 202 19.68 2.04 -23.27
N LYS A 203 19.68 3.37 -23.34
CA LYS A 203 19.10 4.22 -22.28
C LYS A 203 17.61 3.94 -22.10
N LEU A 204 16.87 3.77 -23.20
CA LEU A 204 15.46 3.40 -23.16
C LEU A 204 15.25 2.05 -22.45
N VAL A 205 16.00 1.02 -22.83
CA VAL A 205 15.92 -0.31 -22.19
C VAL A 205 16.24 -0.23 -20.69
N ASN A 206 17.30 0.49 -20.32
CA ASN A 206 17.67 0.68 -18.92
C ASN A 206 16.57 1.42 -18.13
N ASN A 207 15.93 2.42 -18.74
CA ASN A 207 14.82 3.14 -18.11
C ASN A 207 13.60 2.24 -17.94
N ILE A 208 13.24 1.41 -18.94
CA ILE A 208 12.17 0.42 -18.81
C ILE A 208 12.45 -0.52 -17.65
N LEU A 209 13.66 -1.09 -17.57
CA LEU A 209 14.05 -1.98 -16.48
C LEU A 209 14.00 -1.28 -15.12
N ASN A 210 14.51 -0.04 -15.02
CA ASN A 210 14.48 0.72 -13.78
C ASN A 210 13.06 1.07 -13.29
N LEU A 211 12.08 1.14 -14.19
CA LEU A 211 10.69 1.43 -13.84
C LEU A 211 9.87 0.16 -13.57
N TRP A 212 10.10 -0.91 -14.34
CA TRP A 212 9.26 -2.12 -14.34
C TRP A 212 9.89 -3.36 -13.70
N LEU A 213 11.21 -3.46 -13.53
CA LEU A 213 11.79 -4.67 -12.94
C LEU A 213 11.27 -4.86 -11.50
N PRO A 214 10.56 -5.97 -11.17
CA PRO A 214 9.97 -6.15 -9.85
C PRO A 214 11.03 -6.16 -8.75
N ASP A 215 10.93 -5.24 -7.81
CA ASP A 215 11.64 -5.27 -6.54
C ASP A 215 10.62 -5.09 -5.40
N PRO A 216 10.36 -6.10 -4.57
CA PRO A 216 9.38 -5.99 -3.48
C PRO A 216 9.82 -5.01 -2.38
N LYS A 217 11.06 -4.52 -2.38
CA LYS A 217 11.58 -3.54 -1.43
C LYS A 217 11.49 -2.10 -1.94
N GLU A 218 11.28 -1.92 -3.24
CA GLU A 218 11.18 -0.59 -3.85
C GLU A 218 9.78 -0.39 -4.44
N LYS A 219 9.17 0.77 -4.17
CA LYS A 219 7.98 1.20 -4.90
C LYS A 219 8.36 1.42 -6.36
N ASN A 220 7.81 0.61 -7.25
CA ASN A 220 8.07 0.65 -8.70
C ASN A 220 6.75 0.49 -9.48
N TRP A 221 6.79 0.66 -10.81
CA TRP A 221 5.57 0.69 -11.61
C TRP A 221 4.81 -0.63 -11.58
N THR A 222 5.52 -1.73 -11.50
CA THR A 222 4.93 -3.07 -11.53
C THR A 222 4.11 -3.35 -10.29
N PHE A 223 4.66 -3.11 -9.10
CA PHE A 223 3.95 -3.37 -7.86
C PHE A 223 2.82 -2.36 -7.63
N GLU A 224 3.02 -1.08 -7.97
CA GLU A 224 1.93 -0.10 -7.90
C GLU A 224 0.77 -0.43 -8.83
N LEU A 225 1.05 -0.85 -10.07
CA LEU A 225 0.00 -1.23 -11.00
C LEU A 225 -0.67 -2.55 -10.58
N ALA A 226 0.07 -3.52 -10.06
CA ALA A 226 -0.51 -4.73 -9.53
C ALA A 226 -1.42 -4.47 -8.32
N SER A 227 -1.02 -3.55 -7.43
CA SER A 227 -1.84 -3.12 -6.29
C SER A 227 -3.15 -2.47 -6.72
N ASP A 228 -3.13 -1.62 -7.75
CA ASP A 228 -4.36 -1.06 -8.36
C ASP A 228 -5.31 -2.17 -8.83
N LEU A 229 -4.75 -3.19 -9.50
CA LEU A 229 -5.52 -4.26 -10.09
C LEU A 229 -6.08 -5.22 -9.04
N ILE A 230 -5.36 -5.44 -7.94
CA ILE A 230 -5.85 -6.19 -6.78
C ILE A 230 -6.96 -5.41 -6.08
N ALA A 231 -6.81 -4.08 -5.93
CA ALA A 231 -7.85 -3.23 -5.36
C ALA A 231 -9.12 -3.25 -6.23
N LEU A 232 -8.98 -3.14 -7.56
CA LEU A 232 -10.09 -3.30 -8.50
C LEU A 232 -10.73 -4.70 -8.39
N TRP A 233 -9.92 -5.76 -8.28
CA TRP A 233 -10.42 -7.14 -8.15
C TRP A 233 -11.26 -7.32 -6.88
N THR A 234 -10.84 -6.73 -5.77
CA THR A 234 -11.40 -6.98 -4.44
C THR A 234 -12.49 -5.99 -4.03
N CYS A 235 -12.50 -4.79 -4.62
CA CYS A 235 -13.38 -3.68 -4.24
C CYS A 235 -14.20 -3.16 -5.44
N GLY A 236 -13.95 -3.66 -6.66
CA GLY A 236 -14.78 -3.41 -7.84
C GLY A 236 -14.86 -1.93 -8.24
N PRO A 237 -16.05 -1.45 -8.67
CA PRO A 237 -16.24 -0.05 -9.09
C PRO A 237 -15.99 0.99 -8.00
N SER A 238 -16.07 0.62 -6.71
CA SER A 238 -15.73 1.55 -5.63
C SER A 238 -14.29 2.04 -5.74
N PHE A 239 -13.34 1.15 -6.08
CA PHE A 239 -11.96 1.53 -6.32
C PHE A 239 -11.79 2.40 -7.56
N LEU A 240 -12.54 2.12 -8.64
CA LEU A 240 -12.51 2.97 -9.84
C LEU A 240 -12.97 4.40 -9.53
N SER A 241 -13.99 4.55 -8.68
CA SER A 241 -14.48 5.85 -8.22
C SER A 241 -13.44 6.57 -7.37
N ALA A 242 -12.87 5.90 -6.36
CA ALA A 242 -11.83 6.49 -5.51
C ALA A 242 -10.59 6.92 -6.32
N PHE A 243 -10.22 6.12 -7.34
CA PHE A 243 -9.16 6.46 -8.27
C PHE A 243 -9.54 7.65 -9.15
N HIS A 244 -10.75 7.68 -9.70
CA HIS A 244 -11.27 8.78 -10.51
C HIS A 244 -11.25 10.10 -9.72
N ASP A 245 -11.65 10.09 -8.46
CA ASP A 245 -11.64 11.29 -7.63
C ASP A 245 -10.21 11.76 -7.33
N ALA A 246 -9.29 10.82 -7.07
CA ALA A 246 -7.88 11.14 -6.87
C ALA A 246 -7.24 11.83 -8.09
N VAL A 247 -7.55 11.39 -9.31
CA VAL A 247 -6.97 11.95 -10.54
C VAL A 247 -7.60 13.26 -11.00
N ASN A 248 -8.77 13.62 -10.45
CA ASN A 248 -9.45 14.88 -10.73
C ASN A 248 -9.15 15.97 -9.67
N ARG A 249 -8.29 15.68 -8.67
CA ARG A 249 -7.79 16.71 -7.74
C ARG A 249 -6.94 17.75 -8.47
N ASP A 250 -7.02 19.00 -8.03
CA ASP A 250 -6.26 20.10 -8.62
C ASP A 250 -4.74 19.86 -8.59
N GLY A 251 -4.07 20.18 -9.70
CA GLY A 251 -2.60 20.09 -9.80
C GLY A 251 -2.04 18.70 -10.12
N VAL A 252 -2.90 17.70 -10.37
CA VAL A 252 -2.45 16.38 -10.83
C VAL A 252 -2.01 16.44 -12.30
N ASP A 253 -0.74 16.13 -12.57
CA ASP A 253 -0.23 15.89 -13.93
C ASP A 253 -0.36 14.39 -14.28
N PRO A 254 -1.28 14.00 -15.18
CA PRO A 254 -1.53 12.60 -15.50
C PRO A 254 -0.39 11.93 -16.27
N TYR A 255 0.56 12.71 -16.80
CA TYR A 255 1.70 12.25 -17.59
C TYR A 255 3.02 12.25 -16.81
N LYS A 256 3.01 12.64 -15.54
CA LYS A 256 4.22 12.75 -14.71
C LYS A 256 4.90 11.40 -14.51
N ILE A 257 6.08 11.24 -15.11
CA ILE A 257 6.94 10.08 -14.93
C ILE A 257 7.69 10.21 -13.60
N SER A 258 7.57 9.19 -12.75
CA SER A 258 8.31 9.08 -11.49
C SER A 258 8.85 7.66 -11.33
N LYS A 259 9.86 7.44 -10.47
CA LYS A 259 10.32 6.08 -10.17
C LYS A 259 9.28 5.29 -9.36
N GLY A 260 8.67 5.96 -8.39
CA GLY A 260 7.79 5.34 -7.40
C GLY A 260 6.43 4.88 -7.94
N HIS A 261 5.82 5.66 -8.84
CA HIS A 261 4.48 5.38 -9.36
C HIS A 261 4.41 5.54 -10.88
N PRO A 262 3.66 4.66 -11.57
CA PRO A 262 3.34 4.85 -12.97
C PRO A 262 2.45 6.09 -13.14
N PRO A 263 2.59 6.84 -14.26
CA PRO A 263 1.73 7.97 -14.54
C PRO A 263 0.25 7.57 -14.52
N TYR A 264 -0.62 8.47 -14.04
CA TYR A 264 -2.05 8.17 -13.92
C TYR A 264 -2.70 7.75 -15.24
N VAL A 265 -2.24 8.26 -16.38
CA VAL A 265 -2.74 7.82 -17.70
C VAL A 265 -2.44 6.33 -17.98
N VAL A 266 -1.33 5.79 -17.46
CA VAL A 266 -0.99 4.37 -17.61
C VAL A 266 -1.88 3.53 -16.69
N ARG A 267 -2.01 3.95 -15.42
CA ARG A 267 -2.85 3.30 -14.41
C ARG A 267 -4.32 3.26 -14.84
N ALA A 268 -4.88 4.40 -15.28
CA ALA A 268 -6.26 4.51 -15.75
C ALA A 268 -6.56 3.59 -16.93
N ARG A 269 -5.67 3.54 -17.94
CA ARG A 269 -5.82 2.64 -19.10
C ARG A 269 -5.82 1.17 -18.71
N ALA A 270 -4.94 0.79 -17.79
CA ALA A 270 -4.86 -0.56 -17.28
C ALA A 270 -6.12 -0.91 -16.48
N LEU A 271 -6.60 -0.01 -15.61
CA LEU A 271 -7.84 -0.18 -14.85
C LEU A 271 -9.07 -0.35 -15.75
N VAL A 272 -9.24 0.49 -16.78
CA VAL A 272 -10.34 0.35 -17.74
C VAL A 272 -10.26 -1.00 -18.48
N THR A 273 -9.05 -1.41 -18.88
CA THR A 273 -8.84 -2.69 -19.58
C THR A 273 -9.16 -3.87 -18.65
N ALA A 274 -8.62 -3.88 -17.44
CA ALA A 274 -8.84 -4.92 -16.45
C ALA A 274 -10.31 -5.01 -16.04
N SER A 275 -10.99 -3.87 -15.94
CA SER A 275 -12.40 -3.85 -15.57
C SER A 275 -13.26 -4.57 -16.61
N ARG A 276 -12.96 -4.39 -17.91
CA ARG A 276 -13.61 -5.13 -18.99
C ARG A 276 -13.31 -6.63 -18.92
N GLU A 277 -12.08 -7.02 -18.58
CA GLU A 277 -11.71 -8.44 -18.41
C GLU A 277 -12.41 -9.11 -17.23
N VAL A 278 -12.69 -8.36 -16.16
CA VAL A 278 -13.44 -8.82 -14.99
C VAL A 278 -14.96 -8.83 -15.24
N GLY A 279 -15.42 -8.21 -16.33
CA GLY A 279 -16.84 -8.21 -16.75
C GLY A 279 -17.64 -7.01 -16.25
N TRP A 280 -16.98 -5.92 -15.83
CA TRP A 280 -17.67 -4.68 -15.49
C TRP A 280 -18.23 -4.01 -16.74
N THR A 281 -19.46 -3.50 -16.63
CA THR A 281 -20.17 -2.82 -17.72
C THR A 281 -19.63 -1.41 -17.95
N SER A 282 -19.84 -0.88 -19.16
CA SER A 282 -19.36 0.46 -19.56
C SER A 282 -19.87 1.59 -18.66
N GLU A 283 -21.03 1.41 -18.01
CA GLU A 283 -21.60 2.38 -17.07
C GLU A 283 -20.62 2.73 -15.94
N TYR A 284 -19.96 1.72 -15.36
CA TYR A 284 -18.99 1.94 -14.27
C TYR A 284 -17.66 2.53 -14.75
N LEU A 285 -17.36 2.43 -16.04
CA LEU A 285 -16.09 2.87 -16.63
C LEU A 285 -16.17 4.30 -17.17
N GLN A 286 -17.37 4.76 -17.53
CA GLN A 286 -17.60 6.01 -18.22
C GLN A 286 -16.92 7.22 -17.56
N PRO A 287 -16.97 7.44 -16.22
CA PRO A 287 -16.33 8.61 -15.61
C PRO A 287 -14.81 8.65 -15.85
N LEU A 288 -14.15 7.50 -15.72
CA LEU A 288 -12.71 7.38 -15.93
C LEU A 288 -12.35 7.48 -17.42
N GLU A 289 -13.15 6.89 -18.31
CA GLU A 289 -12.97 7.01 -19.76
C GLU A 289 -13.11 8.47 -20.23
N MET A 290 -14.12 9.20 -19.73
CA MET A 290 -14.29 10.63 -20.01
C MET A 290 -13.10 11.45 -19.52
N THR A 291 -12.57 11.14 -18.33
CA THR A 291 -11.37 11.78 -17.79
C THR A 291 -10.15 11.51 -18.68
N MET A 292 -9.97 10.29 -19.14
CA MET A 292 -8.90 9.94 -20.08
C MET A 292 -9.03 10.68 -21.41
N SER A 293 -10.24 10.84 -21.96
CA SER A 293 -10.46 11.63 -23.18
C SER A 293 -10.06 13.10 -23.00
N LYS A 294 -10.33 13.70 -21.84
CA LYS A 294 -9.87 15.08 -21.54
C LYS A 294 -8.35 15.19 -21.59
N TRP A 295 -7.63 14.18 -21.08
CA TRP A 295 -6.16 14.18 -21.09
C TRP A 295 -5.57 14.12 -22.49
N GLU A 296 -6.25 13.51 -23.46
CA GLU A 296 -5.75 13.43 -24.84
C GLU A 296 -5.52 14.80 -25.48
N HIS A 297 -6.28 15.81 -25.04
CA HIS A 297 -6.18 17.19 -25.50
C HIS A 297 -5.13 18.04 -24.77
N LEU A 298 -4.53 17.53 -23.68
CA LEU A 298 -3.47 18.23 -22.96
C LEU A 298 -2.16 18.18 -23.75
N LYS A 299 -1.37 19.26 -23.71
CA LYS A 299 -0.03 19.29 -24.33
C LYS A 299 0.89 18.30 -23.62
N LYS A 300 1.37 17.30 -24.37
CA LYS A 300 2.19 16.20 -23.86
C LYS A 300 3.68 16.53 -24.01
N SER A 301 4.29 17.11 -22.99
CA SER A 301 5.75 17.38 -23.00
C SER A 301 6.59 16.11 -23.15
N ASN A 302 6.11 14.97 -22.65
CA ASN A 302 6.83 13.68 -22.62
C ASN A 302 6.09 12.51 -23.29
N ALA A 303 5.20 12.79 -24.26
CA ALA A 303 4.33 11.76 -24.86
C ALA A 303 5.10 10.55 -25.40
N ASN A 304 6.21 10.81 -26.10
CA ASN A 304 7.00 9.77 -26.77
C ASN A 304 7.79 8.93 -25.76
N GLU A 305 8.33 9.55 -24.71
CA GLU A 305 9.02 8.83 -23.65
C GLU A 305 8.05 7.92 -22.90
N LEU A 306 6.87 8.44 -22.55
CA LEU A 306 5.86 7.64 -21.88
C LEU A 306 5.38 6.47 -22.74
N ALA A 307 5.13 6.71 -24.03
CA ALA A 307 4.73 5.64 -24.95
C ALA A 307 5.81 4.55 -25.07
N ALA A 308 7.09 4.92 -24.95
CA ALA A 308 8.20 3.98 -24.96
C ALA A 308 8.36 3.24 -23.62
N TYR A 309 8.21 3.92 -22.48
CA TYR A 309 8.35 3.31 -21.15
C TYR A 309 7.14 2.45 -20.76
N ALA A 310 5.93 2.82 -21.20
CA ALA A 310 4.69 2.11 -20.90
C ALA A 310 4.09 1.49 -22.17
N ALA A 311 4.91 0.76 -22.93
CA ALA A 311 4.44 0.05 -24.12
C ALA A 311 3.26 -0.87 -23.78
N SER A 312 2.24 -0.91 -24.64
CA SER A 312 0.98 -1.61 -24.38
C SER A 312 1.16 -3.10 -24.04
N ASP A 313 2.19 -3.75 -24.58
CA ASP A 313 2.48 -5.16 -24.30
C ASP A 313 3.04 -5.36 -22.88
N ILE A 314 3.84 -4.42 -22.35
CA ILE A 314 4.35 -4.45 -20.97
C ILE A 314 3.17 -4.28 -20.00
N VAL A 315 2.35 -3.26 -20.22
CA VAL A 315 1.17 -2.97 -19.38
C VAL A 315 0.20 -4.15 -19.37
N ARG A 316 -0.08 -4.73 -20.55
CA ARG A 316 -0.96 -5.91 -20.67
C ARG A 316 -0.38 -7.13 -19.97
N SER A 317 0.93 -7.36 -20.07
CA SER A 317 1.59 -8.46 -19.37
C SER A 317 1.50 -8.31 -17.85
N CYS A 318 1.73 -7.09 -17.33
CA CYS A 318 1.57 -6.79 -15.91
C CYS A 318 0.13 -7.04 -15.44
N LEU A 319 -0.84 -6.62 -16.24
CA LEU A 319 -2.26 -6.85 -15.99
C LEU A 319 -2.57 -8.35 -15.92
N SER A 320 -2.20 -9.12 -16.95
CA SER A 320 -2.47 -10.56 -17.01
C SER A 320 -1.80 -11.31 -15.85
N CYS A 321 -0.55 -10.97 -15.51
CA CYS A 321 0.15 -11.54 -14.35
C CYS A 321 -0.53 -11.17 -13.03
N SER A 322 -1.03 -9.95 -12.87
CA SER A 322 -1.73 -9.50 -11.66
C SER A 322 -3.05 -10.25 -11.47
N ILE A 323 -3.87 -10.36 -12.53
CA ILE A 323 -5.12 -11.14 -12.50
C ILE A 323 -4.84 -12.62 -12.21
N ALA A 324 -3.81 -13.20 -12.83
CA ALA A 324 -3.39 -14.57 -12.54
C ALA A 324 -2.95 -14.74 -11.07
N ALA A 325 -2.28 -13.73 -10.50
CA ALA A 325 -1.93 -13.72 -9.08
C ALA A 325 -3.17 -13.67 -8.19
N CYS A 326 -4.15 -12.79 -8.45
CA CYS A 326 -5.41 -12.75 -7.70
C CYS A 326 -6.11 -14.11 -7.68
N ARG A 327 -6.21 -14.76 -8.85
CA ARG A 327 -6.81 -16.11 -8.97
C ARG A 327 -6.03 -17.16 -8.21
N LYS A 328 -4.70 -17.16 -8.35
CA LYS A 328 -3.84 -18.15 -7.68
C LYS A 328 -3.87 -17.99 -6.15
N LEU A 329 -3.93 -16.76 -5.69
CA LEU A 329 -4.03 -16.41 -4.28
C LEU A 329 -5.46 -16.55 -3.75
N GLU A 330 -6.41 -16.95 -4.59
CA GLU A 330 -7.83 -17.11 -4.23
C GLU A 330 -8.43 -15.86 -3.57
N LEU A 331 -7.97 -14.67 -4.01
CA LEU A 331 -8.48 -13.42 -3.48
C LEU A 331 -9.96 -13.27 -3.83
N PRO A 332 -10.79 -12.77 -2.90
CA PRO A 332 -12.21 -12.58 -3.15
C PRO A 332 -12.40 -11.63 -4.33
N LEU A 333 -13.09 -12.11 -5.36
CA LEU A 333 -13.50 -11.29 -6.49
C LEU A 333 -14.78 -10.56 -6.12
N TYR A 334 -14.75 -9.23 -6.19
CA TYR A 334 -15.96 -8.44 -6.19
C TYR A 334 -16.54 -8.46 -7.60
N ASP A 335 -17.75 -9.00 -7.75
CA ASP A 335 -18.42 -9.13 -9.04
C ASP A 335 -19.77 -8.40 -9.05
N SER A 336 -20.46 -8.44 -10.20
CA SER A 336 -21.79 -7.83 -10.35
C SER A 336 -22.82 -8.39 -9.37
N ALA A 337 -22.68 -9.66 -8.95
CA ALA A 337 -23.55 -10.24 -7.94
C ALA A 337 -23.26 -9.67 -6.55
N GLY A 338 -21.99 -9.38 -6.24
CA GLY A 338 -21.57 -8.63 -5.05
C GLY A 338 -22.26 -7.28 -4.93
N ILE A 339 -22.17 -6.44 -5.97
CA ILE A 339 -22.84 -5.12 -5.96
C ILE A 339 -24.35 -5.25 -5.78
N LYS A 340 -24.98 -6.22 -6.46
CA LYS A 340 -26.41 -6.46 -6.33
C LYS A 340 -26.78 -6.80 -4.88
N ARG A 341 -26.02 -7.69 -4.23
CA ARG A 341 -26.24 -8.03 -2.81
C ARG A 341 -26.10 -6.80 -1.92
N THR A 342 -25.06 -5.99 -2.10
CA THR A 342 -24.84 -4.76 -1.32
C THR A 342 -26.01 -3.78 -1.47
N ARG A 343 -26.48 -3.57 -2.71
CA ARG A 343 -27.66 -2.71 -2.96
C ARG A 343 -28.93 -3.27 -2.33
N GLU A 344 -29.13 -4.58 -2.35
CA GLU A 344 -30.27 -5.24 -1.67
C GLU A 344 -30.19 -5.08 -0.15
N THR A 345 -29.01 -5.20 0.46
CA THR A 345 -28.78 -4.93 1.89
C THR A 345 -29.11 -3.48 2.25
N LEU A 346 -28.61 -2.52 1.48
CA LEU A 346 -28.91 -1.10 1.66
C LEU A 346 -30.41 -0.80 1.52
N ALA A 347 -31.08 -1.38 0.52
CA ALA A 347 -32.51 -1.18 0.29
C ALA A 347 -33.39 -1.72 1.44
N LYS A 348 -32.91 -2.70 2.19
CA LYS A 348 -33.57 -3.22 3.39
C LYS A 348 -33.29 -2.39 4.65
N GLY A 349 -32.37 -1.42 4.58
CA GLY A 349 -31.90 -0.68 5.75
C GLY A 349 -31.01 -1.51 6.69
N GLU A 350 -30.45 -2.62 6.20
CA GLU A 350 -29.51 -3.47 6.92
C GLU A 350 -28.10 -2.87 6.87
N SER A 351 -27.30 -3.09 7.93
CA SER A 351 -25.90 -2.66 7.95
C SER A 351 -25.05 -3.54 7.02
N PRO A 352 -24.20 -2.98 6.16
CA PRO A 352 -23.26 -3.77 5.36
C PRO A 352 -22.25 -4.47 6.26
N LYS A 353 -21.68 -5.58 5.78
CA LYS A 353 -20.62 -6.27 6.51
C LYS A 353 -19.36 -5.42 6.46
N ILE A 354 -18.66 -5.30 7.58
CA ILE A 354 -17.35 -4.65 7.59
C ILE A 354 -16.34 -5.43 6.73
N GLY A 355 -15.52 -4.70 5.98
CA GLY A 355 -14.62 -5.25 4.96
C GLY A 355 -14.85 -4.56 3.63
N THR A 356 -14.65 -5.27 2.52
CA THR A 356 -14.84 -4.70 1.18
C THR A 356 -16.32 -4.39 0.85
N ASP A 357 -17.26 -5.06 1.52
CA ASP A 357 -18.71 -4.80 1.36
C ASP A 357 -19.09 -3.42 1.91
N LEU A 358 -18.59 -3.01 3.08
CA LEU A 358 -18.77 -1.64 3.60
C LEU A 358 -18.26 -0.56 2.64
N LEU A 359 -17.06 -0.76 2.07
CA LEU A 359 -16.45 0.17 1.11
C LEU A 359 -17.30 0.30 -0.16
N THR A 360 -17.82 -0.82 -0.63
CA THR A 360 -18.69 -0.83 -1.81
C THR A 360 -20.08 -0.28 -1.51
N ALA A 361 -20.59 -0.48 -0.30
CA ALA A 361 -21.86 0.07 0.16
C ALA A 361 -21.81 1.61 0.21
N ALA A 362 -20.71 2.19 0.71
CA ALA A 362 -20.50 3.63 0.71
C ALA A 362 -20.60 4.21 -0.71
N TRP A 363 -19.86 3.63 -1.66
CA TRP A 363 -19.90 4.02 -3.07
C TRP A 363 -21.28 3.83 -3.70
N ALA A 364 -21.93 2.69 -3.48
CA ALA A 364 -23.24 2.38 -4.06
C ALA A 364 -24.30 3.37 -3.55
N LEU A 365 -24.31 3.66 -2.25
CA LEU A 365 -25.23 4.61 -1.67
C LEU A 365 -24.98 6.03 -2.18
N PHE A 366 -23.73 6.47 -2.28
CA PHE A 366 -23.40 7.78 -2.81
C PHE A 366 -23.90 7.98 -4.25
N ASN A 367 -23.73 6.97 -5.10
CA ASN A 367 -24.18 7.03 -6.49
C ASN A 367 -25.71 6.95 -6.62
N ASP A 368 -26.36 6.08 -5.85
CA ASP A 368 -27.79 5.85 -5.98
C ASP A 368 -28.61 6.92 -5.21
N GLN A 369 -28.09 7.45 -4.10
CA GLN A 369 -28.79 8.31 -3.14
C GLN A 369 -27.86 9.34 -2.46
N LYS A 370 -27.17 10.15 -3.27
CA LYS A 370 -26.17 11.14 -2.80
C LYS A 370 -26.60 11.97 -1.59
N ASP A 371 -27.84 12.46 -1.57
CA ASP A 371 -28.35 13.34 -0.50
C ASP A 371 -28.47 12.65 0.87
N GLN A 372 -28.46 11.31 0.90
CA GLN A 372 -28.53 10.52 2.13
C GLN A 372 -27.16 10.04 2.62
N TYR A 373 -26.12 10.15 1.79
CA TYR A 373 -24.80 9.56 2.04
C TYR A 373 -24.18 10.07 3.34
N ASP A 374 -24.05 11.38 3.53
CA ASP A 374 -23.38 11.96 4.70
C ASP A 374 -24.05 11.54 6.03
N THR A 375 -25.38 11.45 6.03
CA THR A 375 -26.13 11.02 7.22
C THR A 375 -25.92 9.53 7.49
N TRP A 376 -25.93 8.72 6.44
CA TRP A 376 -25.68 7.29 6.52
C TRP A 376 -24.25 6.98 6.98
N GLU A 377 -23.25 7.67 6.46
CA GLU A 377 -21.84 7.47 6.79
C GLU A 377 -21.60 7.73 8.29
N ARG A 378 -22.04 8.90 8.78
CA ARG A 378 -21.92 9.25 10.20
C ARG A 378 -22.59 8.25 11.12
N ARG A 379 -23.82 7.83 10.77
CA ARG A 379 -24.54 6.80 11.54
C ARG A 379 -23.80 5.47 11.52
N THR A 380 -23.30 5.05 10.36
CA THR A 380 -22.60 3.77 10.19
C THR A 380 -21.29 3.76 10.98
N ILE A 381 -20.51 4.83 10.92
CA ILE A 381 -19.28 5.01 11.72
C ILE A 381 -19.61 4.94 13.22
N GLN A 382 -20.64 5.66 13.67
CA GLN A 382 -21.02 5.66 15.08
C GLN A 382 -21.47 4.27 15.56
N THR A 383 -22.24 3.53 14.76
CA THR A 383 -22.63 2.15 15.07
C THR A 383 -21.39 1.27 15.20
N LEU A 384 -20.47 1.32 14.24
CA LEU A 384 -19.25 0.50 14.27
C LEU A 384 -18.40 0.77 15.52
N ILE A 385 -18.24 2.05 15.90
CA ILE A 385 -17.50 2.42 17.11
C ILE A 385 -18.16 1.84 18.38
N ASN A 386 -19.49 1.87 18.45
CA ASN A 386 -20.21 1.32 19.59
C ASN A 386 -20.04 -0.21 19.65
N ASP A 387 -20.11 -0.89 18.50
CA ASP A 387 -19.92 -2.34 18.40
C ASP A 387 -18.51 -2.80 18.82
N PHE A 388 -17.50 -1.92 18.86
CA PHE A 388 -16.15 -2.25 19.35
C PHE A 388 -15.97 -2.06 20.86
N LYS A 389 -16.83 -1.24 21.48
CA LYS A 389 -16.73 -0.91 22.91
C LYS A 389 -17.49 -1.90 23.78
N GLU A 390 -18.41 -2.66 23.19
CA GLU A 390 -19.11 -3.80 23.81
C GLU A 390 -18.32 -5.10 23.65
#